data_AF-A0A4S9QWW3-F1
#
_entry.id   AF-A0A4S9QWW3-F1
#
_cell.length_a   1.000
_cell.length_b   1.000
_cell.length_c   1.000
_cell.angle_alpha   90.00
_cell.angle_beta   90.00
_cell.angle_gamma   90.00
#
_symmetry.space_group_name_H-M   'P 1'
#
loop_
_entity.id
_entity.type
_entity.pdbx_description
1 polymer ?
#
loop_
_entity_poly.entity_id
_entity_poly.type
_entity_poly.pdbx_seq_one_letter_code
_entity_poly.pdbx_strand_id
1 'polypeptide(L)'
;MDAVIAGINTLFVRLTRIYEKLATFTGPDQDVFPHTLHDAQTRQATDPGEYISLRSDLFDCKAVFNKFIAEGPELDAVKATAIQQLQRAQSMMAKIEQADADHAELNELRTLKRKFESTQNNQETLVKVVRSAATTATKLDIVKKLKQERDDAQAEVAQPRTERQNDSAELAQLRQARILYNDREFEIGRFRADAAQVQRDRAELARLRLHNTNA
;
A
#
# COMPACT_ATOMS: atom_id res chain seq x y z
N MET A 1 42.20 67.54 22.86
CA MET A 1 41.50 67.23 21.60
C MET A 1 41.95 65.90 21.01
N ASP A 2 43.25 65.65 20.85
CA ASP A 2 43.76 64.46 20.12
C ASP A 2 43.32 63.10 20.68
N ALA A 3 43.25 62.95 22.01
CA ALA A 3 42.80 61.69 22.63
C ALA A 3 41.31 61.38 22.36
N VAL A 4 40.47 62.41 22.25
CA VAL A 4 39.04 62.29 21.96
C VAL A 4 38.84 61.91 20.49
N ILE A 5 39.56 62.57 19.58
CA ILE A 5 39.52 62.27 18.14
C ILE A 5 40.03 60.84 17.84
N ALA A 6 41.10 60.41 18.52
CA ALA A 6 41.62 59.05 18.40
C ALA A 6 40.61 57.99 18.89
N GLY A 7 39.88 58.27 19.98
CA GLY A 7 38.81 57.41 20.49
C GLY A 7 37.66 57.25 19.49
N ILE A 8 37.24 58.33 18.83
CA ILE A 8 36.16 58.31 17.84
C ILE A 8 36.57 57.56 16.57
N ASN A 9 37.79 57.80 16.06
CA ASN A 9 38.29 57.08 14.89
C ASN A 9 38.37 55.56 15.17
N THR A 10 38.76 55.17 16.38
CA THR A 10 38.78 53.77 16.81
C THR A 10 37.38 53.15 16.84
N LEU A 11 36.39 53.90 17.36
CA LEU A 11 34.99 53.47 17.38
C LEU A 11 34.43 53.31 15.96
N PHE A 12 34.74 54.26 15.06
CA PHE A 12 34.29 54.22 13.67
C PHE A 12 34.84 53.00 12.94
N VAL A 13 36.15 52.75 13.03
CA VAL A 13 36.78 51.56 12.42
C VAL A 13 36.18 50.25 12.94
N ARG A 14 35.89 50.18 14.25
CA ARG A 14 35.20 49.02 14.84
C ARG A 14 33.79 48.84 14.27
N LEU A 15 32.99 49.90 14.23
CA LEU A 15 31.63 49.86 13.68
C LEU A 15 31.61 49.49 12.20
N THR A 16 32.51 50.05 11.39
CA THR A 16 32.64 49.69 9.97
C THR A 16 32.96 48.21 9.79
N ARG A 17 33.87 47.66 10.60
CA ARG A 17 34.23 46.24 10.53
C ARG A 17 33.08 45.31 10.96
N ILE A 18 32.31 45.71 11.98
CA ILE A 18 31.09 45.00 12.38
C ILE A 18 30.06 45.06 11.26
N TYR A 19 29.85 46.23 10.65
CA TYR A 19 28.93 46.41 9.54
C TYR A 19 29.32 45.56 8.32
N GLU A 20 30.60 45.59 7.90
CA GLU A 20 31.10 44.78 6.78
C GLU A 20 30.88 43.28 7.02
N LYS A 21 31.12 42.81 8.26
CA LYS A 21 30.82 41.44 8.64
C LYS A 21 29.33 41.17 8.64
N LEU A 22 28.48 42.04 9.16
CA LEU A 22 27.02 41.86 9.11
C LEU A 22 26.49 41.85 7.66
N ALA A 23 27.10 42.62 6.77
CA ALA A 23 26.76 42.65 5.35
C ALA A 23 27.04 41.31 4.65
N THR A 24 27.92 40.45 5.17
CA THR A 24 28.07 39.08 4.62
C THR A 24 26.91 38.18 5.00
N PHE A 25 26.16 38.49 6.06
CA PHE A 25 24.95 37.74 6.45
C PHE A 25 23.72 38.18 5.65
N THR A 26 23.59 39.45 5.28
CA THR A 26 22.39 39.98 4.61
C THR A 26 22.57 40.33 3.14
N GLY A 27 23.82 40.41 2.65
CA GLY A 27 24.16 41.11 1.42
C GLY A 27 24.29 42.63 1.64
N PRO A 28 24.92 43.37 0.70
CA PRO A 28 25.12 44.81 0.84
C PRO A 28 23.79 45.58 0.76
N ASP A 29 23.30 46.11 1.88
CA ASP A 29 22.22 47.12 2.04
C ASP A 29 21.05 47.08 1.03
N GLN A 30 20.73 45.93 0.47
CA GLN A 30 19.58 45.73 -0.40
C GLN A 30 18.45 45.20 0.47
N ASP A 31 17.30 45.87 0.44
CA ASP A 31 16.03 45.44 1.04
C ASP A 31 15.45 44.15 0.41
N VAL A 32 16.31 43.29 -0.14
CA VAL A 32 15.95 42.08 -0.86
C VAL A 32 16.20 40.91 0.08
N PHE A 33 15.11 40.40 0.66
CA PHE A 33 15.08 39.10 1.30
C PHE A 33 15.63 38.04 0.33
N PRO A 34 16.50 37.12 0.77
CA PRO A 34 16.88 35.99 -0.07
C PRO A 34 15.65 35.16 -0.41
N HIS A 35 15.39 34.98 -1.70
CA HIS A 35 14.22 34.24 -2.19
C HIS A 35 14.41 32.72 -2.18
N THR A 36 15.60 32.21 -1.80
CA THR A 36 15.92 30.77 -1.92
C THR A 36 16.54 30.19 -0.65
N LEU A 37 16.33 28.88 -0.43
CA LEU A 37 16.91 28.16 0.70
C LEU A 37 18.43 28.12 0.68
N HIS A 38 19.00 28.15 -0.51
CA HIS A 38 20.42 27.99 -0.69
C HIS A 38 21.16 29.19 -0.11
N ASP A 39 20.61 30.40 -0.27
CA ASP A 39 21.13 31.66 0.28
C ASP A 39 21.03 31.75 1.81
N ALA A 40 20.08 31.02 2.42
CA ALA A 40 19.91 30.93 3.88
C ALA A 40 20.75 29.79 4.50
N GLN A 41 21.00 28.70 3.77
CA GLN A 41 21.89 27.62 4.22
C GLN A 41 23.35 28.08 4.30
N THR A 42 23.78 29.00 3.44
CA THR A 42 25.07 29.70 3.59
C THR A 42 25.14 30.55 4.87
N ARG A 43 24.00 31.00 5.41
CA ARG A 43 23.92 31.75 6.68
C ARG A 43 23.90 30.85 7.92
N GLN A 44 23.27 29.67 7.83
CA GLN A 44 23.38 28.63 8.87
C GLN A 44 24.80 28.06 9.01
N ALA A 45 25.64 28.21 7.97
CA ALA A 45 27.05 27.85 7.98
C ALA A 45 27.95 28.95 8.59
N THR A 46 27.39 30.03 9.13
CA THR A 46 28.17 31.02 9.88
C THR A 46 28.18 30.63 11.35
N ASP A 47 29.38 30.51 11.92
CA ASP A 47 29.60 30.06 13.29
C ASP A 47 28.72 30.85 14.29
N PRO A 48 27.83 30.19 15.06
CA PRO A 48 27.06 30.83 16.12
C PRO A 48 27.95 31.64 17.09
N GLY A 49 29.19 31.21 17.29
CA GLY A 49 30.19 31.93 18.06
C GLY A 49 30.55 33.29 17.44
N GLU A 50 30.62 33.39 16.11
CA GLU A 50 30.92 34.64 15.41
C GLU A 50 29.75 35.63 15.49
N TYR A 51 28.50 35.17 15.35
CA TYR A 51 27.31 36.02 15.53
C TYR A 51 27.18 36.56 16.96
N ILE A 52 27.39 35.70 17.97
CA ILE A 52 27.38 36.10 19.39
C ILE A 52 28.49 37.12 19.67
N SER A 53 29.69 36.91 19.12
CA SER A 53 30.80 37.85 19.24
C SER A 53 30.45 39.21 18.61
N LEU A 54 29.90 39.22 17.39
CA LEU A 54 29.47 40.46 16.70
C LEU A 54 28.40 41.23 17.47
N ARG A 55 27.44 40.52 18.07
CA ARG A 55 26.40 41.11 18.91
C ARG A 55 26.99 41.75 20.17
N SER A 56 27.95 41.06 20.81
CA SER A 56 28.68 41.59 21.98
C SER A 56 29.49 42.84 21.61
N ASP A 57 30.25 42.77 20.52
CA ASP A 57 31.07 43.90 20.03
C ASP A 57 30.22 45.13 19.69
N LEU A 58 29.03 44.93 19.11
CA LEU A 58 28.09 46.03 18.85
C LEU A 58 27.53 46.63 20.14
N PHE A 59 27.25 45.80 21.16
CA PHE A 59 26.78 46.27 22.46
C PHE A 59 27.85 47.12 23.16
N ASP A 60 29.11 46.70 23.10
CA ASP A 60 30.26 47.46 23.60
C ASP A 60 30.44 48.78 22.85
N CYS A 61 30.33 48.77 21.52
CA CYS A 61 30.39 50.00 20.70
C CYS A 61 29.25 50.97 21.06
N LYS A 62 28.04 50.47 21.32
CA LYS A 62 26.91 51.28 21.78
C LYS A 62 27.18 51.92 23.14
N ALA A 63 27.78 51.17 24.08
CA ALA A 63 28.13 51.67 25.40
C ALA A 63 29.19 52.80 25.32
N VAL A 64 30.25 52.59 24.53
CA VAL A 64 31.30 53.61 24.29
C VAL A 64 30.71 54.84 23.61
N PHE A 65 29.82 54.65 22.64
CA PHE A 65 29.16 55.74 21.93
C PHE A 65 28.24 56.58 22.85
N ASN A 66 27.46 55.94 23.73
CA ASN A 66 26.60 56.64 24.69
C ASN A 66 27.42 57.47 25.68
N LYS A 67 28.58 56.97 26.12
CA LYS A 67 29.52 57.71 26.96
C LYS A 67 30.07 58.94 26.23
N PHE A 68 30.39 58.79 24.94
CA PHE A 68 30.85 59.89 24.09
C PHE A 68 29.79 60.98 23.88
N ILE A 69 28.52 60.62 23.70
CA ILE A 69 27.41 61.60 23.64
C ILE A 69 27.30 62.39 24.94
N ALA A 70 27.51 61.76 26.08
CA ALA A 70 27.40 62.40 27.39
C ALA A 70 28.57 63.36 27.70
N GLU A 71 29.75 63.16 27.11
CA GLU A 71 31.00 63.82 27.54
C GLU A 71 31.51 64.97 26.65
N GLY A 72 30.94 65.28 25.47
CA GLY A 72 31.55 66.31 24.60
C GLY A 72 30.65 67.03 23.58
N PRO A 73 30.62 68.37 23.53
CA PRO A 73 29.84 69.14 22.56
C PRO A 73 30.51 69.40 21.19
N GLU A 74 31.83 69.21 20.99
CA GLU A 74 32.55 69.87 19.87
C GLU A 74 32.71 69.11 18.53
N LEU A 75 32.04 67.98 18.28
CA LEU A 75 32.30 67.14 17.07
C LEU A 75 31.02 66.59 16.41
N ASP A 76 30.08 67.47 16.08
CA ASP A 76 28.73 67.09 15.59
C ASP A 76 28.72 66.28 14.29
N ALA A 77 29.62 66.57 13.34
CA ALA A 77 29.69 65.81 12.08
C ALA A 77 30.12 64.35 12.31
N VAL A 78 31.11 64.12 13.19
CA VAL A 78 31.62 62.78 13.47
C VAL A 78 30.64 61.98 14.33
N LYS A 79 29.94 62.66 15.25
CA LYS A 79 28.79 62.07 15.97
C LYS A 79 27.73 61.60 14.98
N ALA A 80 27.32 62.44 14.02
CA ALA A 80 26.29 62.09 13.06
C ALA A 80 26.66 60.84 12.22
N THR A 81 27.90 60.74 11.75
CA THR A 81 28.35 59.56 10.99
C THR A 81 28.43 58.30 11.87
N ALA A 82 28.89 58.40 13.11
CA ALA A 82 28.93 57.27 14.04
C ALA A 82 27.53 56.79 14.44
N ILE A 83 26.57 57.70 14.66
CA ILE A 83 25.15 57.38 14.91
C ILE A 83 24.59 56.59 13.74
N GLN A 84 24.83 57.08 12.51
CA GLN A 84 24.29 56.47 11.32
C GLN A 84 24.83 55.04 11.13
N GLN A 85 26.12 54.82 11.36
CA GLN A 85 26.72 53.47 11.28
C GLN A 85 26.19 52.53 12.36
N LEU A 86 26.03 53.02 13.59
CA LEU A 86 25.45 52.24 14.69
C LEU A 86 24.00 51.82 14.37
N GLN A 87 23.19 52.74 13.84
CA GLN A 87 21.80 52.47 13.46
C GLN A 87 21.70 51.46 12.32
N ARG A 88 22.57 51.56 11.30
CA ARG A 88 22.64 50.60 10.20
C ARG A 88 23.02 49.20 10.70
N ALA A 89 24.04 49.09 11.54
CA ALA A 89 24.46 47.81 12.12
C ALA A 89 23.34 47.18 12.98
N GLN A 90 22.62 47.97 13.78
CA GLN A 90 21.46 47.50 14.56
C GLN A 90 20.30 47.01 13.68
N SER A 91 20.00 47.75 12.61
CA SER A 91 18.93 47.38 11.67
C SER A 91 19.22 46.06 10.95
N MET A 92 20.46 45.85 10.48
CA MET A 92 20.85 44.58 9.87
C MET A 92 20.78 43.42 10.86
N MET A 93 21.19 43.62 12.12
CA MET A 93 21.09 42.59 13.16
C MET A 93 19.64 42.13 13.36
N ALA A 94 18.70 43.07 13.45
CA ALA A 94 17.27 42.74 13.57
C ALA A 94 16.73 41.99 12.34
N LYS A 95 17.19 42.35 11.13
CA LYS A 95 16.82 41.65 9.87
C LYS A 95 17.34 40.20 9.86
N ILE A 96 18.54 39.95 10.39
CA ILE A 96 19.11 38.59 10.52
C ILE A 96 18.29 37.77 11.50
N GLU A 97 17.99 38.31 12.69
CA GLU A 97 17.19 37.61 13.71
C GLU A 97 15.81 37.20 13.20
N GLN A 98 15.14 38.08 12.44
CA GLN A 98 13.85 37.76 11.82
C GLN A 98 13.97 36.65 10.76
N ALA A 99 15.00 36.72 9.91
CA ALA A 99 15.21 35.70 8.87
C ALA A 99 15.49 34.31 9.48
N ASP A 100 16.22 34.26 10.60
CA ASP A 100 16.48 33.01 11.32
C ASP A 100 15.19 32.43 11.92
N ALA A 101 14.32 33.29 12.48
CA ALA A 101 13.02 32.88 13.01
C ALA A 101 12.09 32.34 11.91
N ASP A 102 11.98 33.06 10.79
CA ASP A 102 11.17 32.64 9.63
C ASP A 102 11.67 31.30 9.06
N HIS A 103 12.99 31.07 9.05
CA HIS A 103 13.56 29.82 8.58
C HIS A 103 13.28 28.65 9.55
N ALA A 104 13.30 28.90 10.86
CA ALA A 104 12.92 27.90 11.85
C ALA A 104 11.46 27.45 11.64
N GLU A 105 10.54 28.40 11.49
CA GLU A 105 9.12 28.12 11.19
C GLU A 105 8.96 27.34 9.87
N LEU A 106 9.67 27.73 8.81
CA LEU A 106 9.63 27.05 7.52
C LEU A 106 10.09 25.58 7.62
N ASN A 107 11.11 25.30 8.43
CA ASN A 107 11.60 23.93 8.68
C ASN A 107 10.57 23.08 9.44
N GLU A 108 9.87 23.67 10.41
CA GLU A 108 8.78 23.00 11.12
C GLU A 108 7.62 22.68 10.18
N LEU A 109 7.19 23.65 9.35
CA LEU A 109 6.12 23.46 8.36
C LEU A 109 6.48 22.37 7.33
N ARG A 110 7.73 22.30 6.87
CA ARG A 110 8.18 21.20 5.98
C ARG A 110 8.16 19.85 6.66
N THR A 111 8.49 19.81 7.94
CA THR A 111 8.44 18.57 8.73
C THR A 111 7.01 18.11 8.90
N LEU A 112 6.08 19.04 9.17
CA LEU A 112 4.65 18.76 9.24
C LEU A 112 4.10 18.28 7.90
N LYS A 113 4.45 18.93 6.78
CA LYS A 113 4.07 18.51 5.43
C LYS A 113 4.49 17.08 5.13
N ARG A 114 5.76 16.72 5.41
CA ARG A 114 6.27 15.34 5.23
C ARG A 114 5.49 14.31 6.05
N LYS A 115 5.14 14.63 7.30
CA LYS A 115 4.32 13.75 8.16
C LYS A 115 2.91 13.55 7.60
N PHE A 116 2.29 14.62 7.09
CA PHE A 116 0.96 14.56 6.49
C PHE A 116 0.94 13.70 5.22
N GLU A 117 1.88 13.95 4.30
CA GLU A 117 2.04 13.17 3.06
C GLU A 117 2.29 11.68 3.35
N SER A 118 3.15 11.37 4.33
CA SER A 118 3.39 9.98 4.76
C SER A 118 2.12 9.31 5.30
N THR A 119 1.31 10.03 6.07
CA THR A 119 0.06 9.50 6.63
C THR A 119 -0.95 9.22 5.53
N GLN A 120 -1.10 10.15 4.58
CA GLN A 120 -1.99 9.99 3.43
C GLN A 120 -1.58 8.79 2.56
N ASN A 121 -0.29 8.61 2.28
CA ASN A 121 0.21 7.47 1.50
C ASN A 121 -0.03 6.13 2.22
N ASN A 122 0.15 6.09 3.54
CA ASN A 122 -0.15 4.91 4.35
C ASN A 122 -1.65 4.57 4.32
N GLN A 123 -2.53 5.57 4.40
CA GLN A 123 -3.98 5.37 4.29
C GLN A 123 -4.37 4.83 2.91
N GLU A 124 -3.81 5.38 1.82
CA GLU A 124 -4.08 4.89 0.46
C GLU A 124 -3.65 3.42 0.29
N THR A 125 -2.49 3.07 0.85
CA THR A 125 -1.98 1.69 0.86
C THR A 125 -2.91 0.74 1.62
N LEU A 126 -3.37 1.13 2.81
CA LEU A 126 -4.32 0.34 3.61
C LEU A 126 -5.64 0.11 2.86
N VAL A 127 -6.18 1.15 2.20
CA VAL A 127 -7.41 1.01 1.40
C VAL A 127 -7.23 0.00 0.26
N LYS A 128 -6.09 0.00 -0.43
CA LYS A 128 -5.78 -0.99 -1.48
C LYS A 128 -5.70 -2.41 -0.93
N VAL A 129 -5.07 -2.60 0.23
CA VAL A 129 -4.97 -3.91 0.90
C VAL A 129 -6.35 -4.41 1.32
N VAL A 130 -7.15 -3.58 1.98
CA VAL A 130 -8.51 -3.94 2.42
C VAL A 130 -9.40 -4.31 1.23
N ARG A 131 -9.35 -3.55 0.14
CA ARG A 131 -10.12 -3.85 -1.08
C ARG A 131 -9.71 -5.19 -1.73
N SER A 132 -8.41 -5.48 -1.74
CA SER A 132 -7.87 -6.74 -2.27
C SER A 132 -8.26 -7.93 -1.40
N ALA A 133 -8.20 -7.76 -0.07
CA ALA A 133 -8.63 -8.77 0.89
C ALA A 133 -10.14 -9.05 0.77
N ALA A 134 -10.97 -8.01 0.65
CA ALA A 134 -12.41 -8.16 0.44
C ALA A 134 -12.73 -8.92 -0.85
N THR A 135 -12.06 -8.59 -1.96
CA THR A 135 -12.23 -9.29 -3.24
C THR A 135 -11.82 -10.76 -3.15
N THR A 136 -10.73 -11.05 -2.42
CA THR A 136 -10.26 -12.43 -2.20
C THR A 136 -11.24 -13.23 -1.34
N ALA A 137 -11.79 -12.62 -0.29
CA ALA A 137 -12.82 -13.24 0.55
C ALA A 137 -14.08 -13.58 -0.26
N THR A 138 -14.54 -12.68 -1.14
CA THR A 138 -15.69 -12.96 -2.03
C THR A 138 -15.39 -14.10 -3.00
N LYS A 139 -14.19 -14.14 -3.60
CA LYS A 139 -13.78 -15.26 -4.46
C LYS A 139 -13.75 -16.59 -3.70
N LEU A 140 -13.27 -16.60 -2.46
CA LEU A 140 -13.24 -17.80 -1.62
C LEU A 140 -14.65 -18.34 -1.33
N ASP A 141 -15.61 -17.46 -1.08
CA ASP A 141 -17.01 -17.85 -0.84
C ASP A 141 -17.66 -18.46 -2.08
N ILE A 142 -17.39 -17.88 -3.27
CA ILE A 142 -17.82 -18.45 -4.56
C ILE A 142 -17.21 -19.84 -4.77
N VAL A 143 -15.91 -20.01 -4.52
CA VAL A 143 -15.23 -21.31 -4.69
C VAL A 143 -15.82 -22.37 -3.75
N LYS A 144 -16.17 -22.00 -2.51
CA LYS A 144 -16.85 -22.93 -1.58
C LYS A 144 -18.21 -23.38 -2.11
N LYS A 145 -19.02 -22.45 -2.64
CA LYS A 145 -20.32 -22.79 -3.25
C LYS A 145 -20.17 -23.70 -4.46
N LEU A 146 -19.25 -23.38 -5.38
CA LEU A 146 -18.98 -24.22 -6.55
C LEU A 146 -18.49 -25.63 -6.17
N LYS A 147 -17.70 -25.75 -5.09
CA LYS A 147 -17.26 -27.05 -4.60
C LYS A 147 -18.44 -27.87 -4.08
N GLN A 148 -19.35 -27.25 -3.34
CA GLN A 148 -20.57 -27.90 -2.86
C GLN A 148 -21.46 -28.35 -4.03
N GLU A 149 -21.74 -27.46 -4.98
CA GLU A 149 -22.54 -27.78 -6.17
C GLU A 149 -21.92 -28.94 -6.98
N ARG A 150 -20.58 -28.98 -7.11
CA ARG A 150 -19.87 -30.09 -7.75
C ARG A 150 -20.05 -31.39 -6.98
N ASP A 151 -19.93 -31.36 -5.65
CA ASP A 151 -20.08 -32.55 -4.81
C ASP A 151 -21.52 -33.09 -4.89
N ASP A 152 -22.52 -32.22 -4.88
CA ASP A 152 -23.93 -32.56 -5.03
C ASP A 152 -24.24 -33.15 -6.42
N ALA A 153 -23.78 -32.51 -7.50
CA ALA A 153 -23.95 -33.03 -8.85
C ALA A 153 -23.27 -34.39 -9.05
N GLN A 154 -22.12 -34.61 -8.40
CA GLN A 154 -21.41 -35.89 -8.46
C GLN A 154 -22.17 -36.99 -7.71
N ALA A 155 -22.84 -36.67 -6.60
CA ALA A 155 -23.73 -37.58 -5.90
C ALA A 155 -24.99 -37.92 -6.73
N GLU A 156 -25.60 -36.92 -7.35
CA GLU A 156 -26.77 -37.10 -8.24
C GLU A 156 -26.46 -37.95 -9.47
N VAL A 157 -25.22 -37.94 -9.99
CA VAL A 157 -24.82 -38.82 -11.11
C VAL A 157 -24.51 -40.25 -10.65
N ALA A 158 -24.03 -40.43 -9.41
CA ALA A 158 -23.68 -41.75 -8.88
C ALA A 158 -24.92 -42.66 -8.66
N GLN A 159 -26.04 -42.07 -8.23
CA GLN A 159 -27.30 -42.78 -8.01
C GLN A 159 -27.85 -43.48 -9.29
N PRO A 160 -28.14 -42.77 -10.39
CA PRO A 160 -28.68 -43.37 -11.61
C PRO A 160 -27.66 -44.26 -12.34
N ARG A 161 -26.36 -44.11 -12.05
CA ARG A 161 -25.34 -45.05 -12.55
C ARG A 161 -25.46 -46.40 -11.85
N THR A 162 -25.71 -46.40 -10.56
CA THR A 162 -25.92 -47.63 -9.76
C THR A 162 -27.24 -48.29 -10.13
N GLU A 163 -28.31 -47.51 -10.26
CA GLU A 163 -29.62 -48.02 -10.71
C GLU A 163 -29.52 -48.67 -12.09
N ARG A 164 -28.90 -48.00 -13.08
CA ARG A 164 -28.70 -48.60 -14.41
C ARG A 164 -27.86 -49.87 -14.40
N GLN A 165 -26.91 -50.01 -13.46
CA GLN A 165 -26.14 -51.24 -13.31
C GLN A 165 -27.01 -52.39 -12.78
N ASN A 166 -27.89 -52.09 -11.82
CA ASN A 166 -28.85 -53.06 -11.29
C ASN A 166 -29.87 -53.49 -12.37
N ASP A 167 -30.44 -52.53 -13.11
CA ASP A 167 -31.37 -52.81 -14.21
C ASP A 167 -30.72 -53.68 -15.29
N SER A 168 -29.45 -53.40 -15.61
CA SER A 168 -28.69 -54.21 -16.57
C SER A 168 -28.46 -55.64 -16.07
N ALA A 169 -28.22 -55.82 -14.76
CA ALA A 169 -28.05 -57.13 -14.16
C ALA A 169 -29.37 -57.92 -14.15
N GLU A 170 -30.47 -57.27 -13.79
CA GLU A 170 -31.82 -57.87 -13.83
C GLU A 170 -32.20 -58.29 -15.25
N LEU A 171 -31.94 -57.43 -16.25
CA LEU A 171 -32.20 -57.76 -17.66
C LEU A 171 -31.41 -58.99 -18.13
N ALA A 172 -30.17 -59.16 -17.68
CA ALA A 172 -29.37 -60.34 -18.00
C ALA A 172 -29.97 -61.62 -17.39
N GLN A 173 -30.42 -61.56 -16.14
CA GLN A 173 -31.11 -62.67 -15.48
C GLN A 173 -32.41 -63.04 -16.18
N LEU A 174 -33.23 -62.05 -16.57
CA LEU A 174 -34.47 -62.27 -17.32
C LEU A 174 -34.21 -62.91 -18.68
N ARG A 175 -33.14 -62.52 -19.39
CA ARG A 175 -32.73 -63.16 -20.65
C ARG A 175 -32.35 -64.63 -20.44
N GLN A 176 -31.63 -64.95 -19.38
CA GLN A 176 -31.25 -66.32 -19.06
C GLN A 176 -32.46 -67.17 -18.68
N ALA A 177 -33.38 -66.64 -17.87
CA ALA A 177 -34.63 -67.31 -17.51
C ALA A 177 -35.50 -67.61 -18.75
N ARG A 178 -35.55 -66.68 -19.72
CA ARG A 178 -36.27 -66.88 -20.98
C ARG A 178 -35.70 -68.04 -21.81
N ILE A 179 -34.38 -68.19 -21.86
CA ILE A 179 -33.74 -69.32 -22.57
C ILE A 179 -34.18 -70.65 -21.94
N LEU A 180 -34.08 -70.76 -20.62
CA LEU A 180 -34.48 -71.97 -19.88
C LEU A 180 -35.95 -72.30 -20.07
N TYR A 181 -36.82 -71.28 -20.07
CA TYR A 181 -38.25 -71.47 -20.34
C TYR A 181 -38.49 -72.04 -21.75
N ASN A 182 -37.84 -71.48 -22.77
CA ASN A 182 -37.98 -71.95 -24.15
C ASN A 182 -37.43 -73.37 -24.33
N ASP A 183 -36.31 -73.71 -23.69
CA ASP A 183 -35.74 -75.06 -23.71
C ASP A 183 -36.73 -76.05 -23.09
N ARG A 184 -37.38 -75.66 -21.98
CA ARG A 184 -38.38 -76.48 -21.31
C ARG A 184 -39.64 -76.65 -22.17
N GLU A 185 -40.09 -75.62 -22.85
CA GLU A 185 -41.19 -75.68 -23.80
C GLU A 185 -40.89 -76.66 -24.95
N PHE A 186 -39.67 -76.62 -25.49
CA PHE A 186 -39.21 -77.55 -26.52
C PHE A 186 -39.18 -79.01 -26.02
N GLU A 187 -38.67 -79.26 -24.82
CA GLU A 187 -38.69 -80.58 -24.19
C GLU A 187 -40.11 -81.13 -24.02
N ILE A 188 -41.03 -80.31 -23.50
CA ILE A 188 -42.43 -80.70 -23.35
C ILE A 188 -43.04 -81.04 -24.71
N GLY A 189 -42.73 -80.26 -25.75
CA GLY A 189 -43.13 -80.55 -27.13
C GLY A 189 -42.67 -81.93 -27.60
N ARG A 190 -41.40 -82.27 -27.36
CA ARG A 190 -40.85 -83.61 -27.67
C ARG A 190 -41.57 -84.73 -26.91
N PHE A 191 -41.74 -84.58 -25.59
CA PHE A 191 -42.45 -85.59 -24.79
C PHE A 191 -43.90 -85.81 -25.25
N ARG A 192 -44.59 -84.76 -25.68
CA ARG A 192 -45.95 -84.87 -26.25
C ARG A 192 -45.93 -85.63 -27.58
N ALA A 193 -44.96 -85.37 -28.45
CA ALA A 193 -44.82 -86.07 -29.72
C ALA A 193 -44.49 -87.56 -29.52
N ASP A 194 -43.55 -87.87 -28.64
CA ASP A 194 -43.16 -89.24 -28.30
C ASP A 194 -44.34 -90.01 -27.69
N ALA A 195 -45.09 -89.40 -26.77
CA ALA A 195 -46.28 -90.00 -26.18
C ALA A 195 -47.36 -90.29 -27.25
N ALA A 196 -47.56 -89.38 -28.20
CA ALA A 196 -48.47 -89.60 -29.32
C ALA A 196 -48.01 -90.75 -30.23
N GLN A 197 -46.69 -90.88 -30.48
CA GLN A 197 -46.15 -91.98 -31.27
C GLN A 197 -46.34 -93.33 -30.57
N VAL A 198 -46.02 -93.42 -29.28
CA VAL A 198 -46.25 -94.64 -28.48
C VAL A 198 -47.72 -95.07 -28.51
N GLN A 199 -48.67 -94.12 -28.47
CA GLN A 199 -50.09 -94.44 -28.60
C GLN A 199 -50.44 -95.00 -29.98
N ARG A 200 -49.86 -94.47 -31.07
CA ARG A 200 -50.06 -95.02 -32.43
C ARG A 200 -49.48 -96.41 -32.55
N ASP A 201 -48.24 -96.62 -32.14
CA ASP A 201 -47.55 -97.92 -32.22
C ASP A 201 -48.32 -98.97 -31.40
N ARG A 202 -48.82 -98.61 -30.23
CA ARG A 202 -49.67 -99.48 -29.39
C ARG A 202 -50.98 -99.85 -30.09
N ALA A 203 -51.63 -98.89 -30.75
CA ALA A 203 -52.85 -99.13 -31.50
C ALA A 203 -52.60 -100.03 -32.73
N GLU A 204 -51.49 -99.82 -33.45
CA GLU A 204 -51.08 -100.66 -34.58
C GLU A 204 -50.73 -102.09 -34.15
N LEU A 205 -49.97 -102.25 -33.07
CA LEU A 205 -49.68 -103.56 -32.50
C LEU A 205 -50.96 -104.30 -32.06
N ALA A 206 -51.94 -103.59 -31.48
CA ALA A 206 -53.24 -104.17 -31.14
C ALA A 206 -53.99 -104.65 -32.40
N ARG A 207 -53.96 -103.88 -33.49
CA ARG A 207 -54.53 -104.28 -34.79
C ARG A 207 -53.84 -105.52 -35.37
N LEU A 208 -52.51 -105.57 -35.38
CA LEU A 208 -51.74 -106.72 -35.87
C LEU A 208 -52.02 -107.99 -35.06
N ARG A 209 -52.12 -107.87 -33.72
CA ARG A 209 -52.48 -109.00 -32.85
C ARG A 209 -53.88 -109.55 -33.16
N LEU A 210 -54.87 -108.68 -33.34
CA LEU A 210 -56.23 -109.07 -33.74
C LEU A 210 -56.26 -109.77 -35.10
N HIS A 211 -55.47 -109.28 -36.06
CA HIS A 211 -55.37 -109.90 -37.38
C HIS A 211 -54.76 -111.32 -37.29
N ASN A 212 -53.69 -111.49 -36.51
CA ASN A 212 -53.03 -112.80 -36.35
C ASN A 212 -53.85 -113.81 -35.54
N THR A 213 -54.81 -113.40 -34.73
CA THR A 213 -55.74 -114.32 -34.03
C THR A 213 -56.93 -114.77 -34.90
N ASN A 214 -57.16 -114.10 -36.04
CA ASN A 214 -58.29 -114.36 -36.94
C ASN A 214 -57.86 -115.02 -38.27
N ALA A 215 -56.58 -115.36 -38.42
CA ALA A 215 -56.01 -116.11 -39.54
C ALA A 215 -55.63 -117.53 -39.06
#